data_AF-A0A534EJU0-F1
#
_entry.id   AF-A0A534EJU0-F1
#
_cell.length_a   1.000
_cell.length_b   1.000
_cell.length_c   1.000
_cell.angle_alpha   90.00
_cell.angle_beta   90.00
_cell.angle_gamma   90.00
#
_symmetry.space_group_name_H-M   'P 1'
#
loop_
_entity.id
_entity.type
_entity.pdbx_description
1 polymer ?
#
loop_
_entity_poly.entity_id
_entity_poly.type
_entity_poly.pdbx_seq_one_letter_code
_entity_poly.pdbx_strand_id
1 'polypeptide(L)'
;MKATLFIIENDRDHAQAKALIEKLMGSGDAADQARMVAQARLIEAYERARWPRRTPSLPHLLTYLMEQHGLSRSDLVPLLGTPSRVSEVLNGKRELSMSMVRKLRERFQISSDLLISSKRSRGLAA
;
A
#
# COMPACT_ATOMS: atom_id res chain seq x y z
N MET A 1 19.44 30.12 11.20
CA MET A 1 17.96 30.16 10.98
C MET A 1 17.28 29.56 12.20
N LYS A 2 16.13 30.07 12.66
CA LYS A 2 15.40 29.43 13.78
C LYS A 2 14.99 28.02 13.37
N ALA A 3 15.25 27.04 14.25
CA ALA A 3 14.87 25.64 14.06
C ALA A 3 13.35 25.49 14.22
N THR A 4 12.58 25.87 13.21
CA THR A 4 11.12 25.71 13.21
C THR A 4 10.76 24.30 12.77
N LEU A 5 10.12 23.55 13.65
CA LEU A 5 9.61 22.22 13.36
C LEU A 5 8.08 22.28 13.42
N PHE A 6 7.39 21.63 12.50
CA PHE A 6 5.93 21.57 12.50
C PHE A 6 5.49 20.30 13.22
N ILE A 7 4.80 20.45 14.36
CA ILE A 7 3.98 19.40 14.95
C ILE A 7 2.76 19.22 14.04
N ILE A 8 2.36 17.97 13.80
CA ILE A 8 1.34 17.64 12.79
C ILE A 8 0.13 17.02 13.48
N GLU A 9 -0.95 17.80 13.61
CA GLU A 9 -2.22 17.34 14.20
C GLU A 9 -3.34 17.25 13.16
N ASN A 10 -3.19 17.95 12.04
CA ASN A 10 -4.19 18.02 10.97
C ASN A 10 -3.55 18.13 9.56
N ASP A 11 -4.40 18.09 8.54
CA ASP A 11 -3.98 18.11 7.13
C ASP A 11 -3.25 19.41 6.72
N ARG A 12 -3.54 20.54 7.40
CA ARG A 12 -2.86 21.83 7.14
C ARG A 12 -1.43 21.80 7.65
N ASP A 13 -1.21 21.31 8.86
CA ASP A 13 0.14 21.16 9.44
C ASP A 13 0.98 20.20 8.58
N HIS A 14 0.34 19.13 8.10
CA HIS A 14 0.96 18.14 7.21
C HIS A 14 1.43 18.77 5.89
N ALA A 15 0.60 19.61 5.28
CA ALA A 15 0.97 20.35 4.08
C ALA A 15 2.14 21.33 4.33
N GLN A 16 2.14 22.02 5.48
CA GLN A 16 3.24 22.92 5.87
C GLN A 16 4.55 22.16 6.12
N ALA A 17 4.47 20.99 6.76
CA ALA A 17 5.60 20.11 6.99
C ALA A 17 6.22 19.59 5.68
N LYS A 18 5.40 19.22 4.69
CA LYS A 18 5.87 18.82 3.35
C LYS A 18 6.58 19.96 2.64
N ALA A 19 5.98 21.15 2.62
CA ALA A 19 6.59 22.34 2.03
C ALA A 19 7.92 22.72 2.71
N LEU A 20 8.06 22.46 4.01
CA LEU A 20 9.34 22.65 4.71
C LEU A 20 10.41 21.66 4.20
N ILE A 21 10.08 20.37 4.08
CA ILE A 21 11.02 19.37 3.56
C ILE A 21 11.49 19.76 2.15
N GLU A 22 10.57 20.12 1.26
CA GLU A 22 10.92 20.56 -0.11
C GLU A 22 11.91 21.72 -0.13
N LYS A 23 11.74 22.69 0.77
CA LYS A 23 12.69 23.81 0.92
C LYS A 23 14.05 23.36 1.46
N LEU A 24 14.09 22.38 2.35
CA LEU A 24 15.32 21.89 2.97
C LEU A 24 16.11 20.94 2.04
N MET A 25 15.47 20.26 1.08
CA MET A 25 16.14 19.33 0.15
C MET A 25 17.27 19.98 -0.66
N GLY A 26 17.20 21.28 -0.93
CA GLY A 26 18.23 22.01 -1.66
C GLY A 26 19.40 22.50 -0.80
N SER A 27 19.36 22.30 0.53
CA SER A 27 20.38 22.78 1.44
C SER A 27 21.49 21.74 1.65
N GLY A 28 22.74 22.20 1.57
CA GLY A 28 23.92 21.41 1.92
C GLY A 28 24.29 21.47 3.41
N ASP A 29 23.56 22.23 4.22
CA ASP A 29 23.84 22.41 5.64
C ASP A 29 23.43 21.17 6.46
N ALA A 30 24.31 20.72 7.35
CA ALA A 30 24.07 19.56 8.20
C ALA A 30 22.89 19.78 9.16
N ALA A 31 22.66 21.02 9.61
CA ALA A 31 21.53 21.32 10.48
C ALA A 31 20.19 21.23 9.73
N ASP A 32 20.15 21.69 8.48
CA ASP A 32 18.97 21.54 7.62
C ASP A 32 18.70 20.08 7.25
N GLN A 33 19.74 19.28 7.01
CA GLN A 33 19.60 17.83 6.81
C GLN A 33 19.01 17.15 8.06
N ALA A 34 19.55 17.43 9.24
CA ALA A 34 19.03 16.89 10.51
C ALA A 34 17.57 17.29 10.74
N ARG A 35 17.22 18.55 10.42
CA ARG A 35 15.85 19.06 10.50
C ARG A 35 14.92 18.41 9.50
N MET A 36 15.36 18.18 8.27
CA MET A 36 14.59 17.48 7.25
C MET A 36 14.25 16.06 7.71
N VAL A 37 15.23 15.33 8.26
CA VAL A 37 15.03 14.00 8.82
C VAL A 37 14.03 14.03 9.98
N ALA A 38 14.16 14.98 10.90
CA ALA A 38 13.23 15.12 12.01
C ALA A 38 11.79 15.41 11.54
N GLN A 39 11.62 16.33 10.59
CA GLN A 39 10.31 16.65 10.01
C GLN A 39 9.70 15.45 9.25
N ALA A 40 10.53 14.70 8.50
CA ALA A 40 10.10 13.51 7.79
C ALA A 40 9.55 12.43 8.73
N ARG A 41 10.18 12.24 9.90
CA ARG A 41 9.69 11.30 10.92
C ARG A 41 8.33 11.71 11.48
N LEU A 42 8.07 13.01 11.66
CA LEU A 42 6.75 13.49 12.10
C LEU A 42 5.67 13.29 11.03
N ILE A 43 6.00 13.57 9.77
CA ILE A 43 5.10 13.31 8.64
C ILE A 43 4.75 11.82 8.59
N GLU A 44 5.75 10.94 8.68
CA GLU A 44 5.52 9.50 8.66
C GLU A 44 4.61 9.04 9.81
N ALA A 45 4.83 9.54 11.03
CA ALA A 45 4.00 9.22 12.18
C ALA A 45 2.54 9.64 11.97
N TYR A 46 2.32 10.86 11.48
CA TYR A 46 0.99 11.37 11.15
C TYR A 46 0.31 10.55 10.04
N GLU A 47 1.00 10.34 8.93
CA GLU A 47 0.48 9.58 7.78
C GLU A 47 0.12 8.15 8.16
N ARG A 48 0.94 7.50 9.00
CA ARG A 48 0.66 6.14 9.48
C ARG A 48 -0.60 6.06 10.34
N ALA A 49 -0.87 7.09 11.16
CA ALA A 49 -2.09 7.16 11.97
C ALA A 49 -3.31 7.51 11.11
N ARG A 50 -3.16 8.46 10.18
CA ARG A 50 -4.24 8.97 9.32
C ARG A 50 -4.63 7.99 8.21
N TRP A 51 -3.64 7.36 7.59
CA TRP A 51 -3.75 6.41 6.49
C TRP A 51 -2.95 5.14 6.84
N PRO A 52 -3.46 4.32 7.77
CA PRO A 52 -2.79 3.09 8.15
C PRO A 52 -2.52 2.23 6.92
N ARG A 53 -1.30 1.69 6.82
CA ARG A 53 -0.92 0.77 5.73
C ARG A 53 -1.91 -0.40 5.71
N ARG A 54 -2.84 -0.38 4.77
CA ARG A 54 -3.76 -1.49 4.53
C ARG A 54 -3.06 -2.46 3.60
N THR A 55 -3.00 -3.73 3.98
CA THR A 55 -2.70 -4.79 3.02
C THR A 55 -3.69 -4.65 1.87
N PRO A 56 -3.22 -4.58 0.61
CA PRO A 56 -4.14 -4.46 -0.51
C PRO A 56 -5.12 -5.62 -0.46
N SER A 57 -6.40 -5.33 -0.72
CA SER A 57 -7.37 -6.40 -0.90
C SER A 57 -6.95 -7.24 -2.11
N LEU A 58 -7.25 -8.54 -2.08
CA LEU A 58 -6.95 -9.41 -3.21
C LEU A 58 -7.47 -8.87 -4.56
N PRO A 59 -8.70 -8.32 -4.67
CA PRO A 59 -9.16 -7.60 -5.86
C PRO A 59 -8.24 -6.48 -6.33
N HIS A 60 -7.81 -5.60 -5.43
CA HIS A 60 -6.91 -4.49 -5.78
C HIS A 60 -5.55 -5.00 -6.22
N LEU A 61 -4.99 -5.99 -5.52
CA LEU A 61 -3.72 -6.60 -5.89
C LEU A 61 -3.77 -7.20 -7.31
N LEU A 62 -4.81 -7.97 -7.62
CA LEU A 62 -4.95 -8.60 -8.94
C LEU A 62 -5.20 -7.56 -10.03
N THR A 63 -5.99 -6.52 -9.76
CA THR A 63 -6.23 -5.43 -10.72
C THR A 63 -4.94 -4.68 -11.01
N TYR A 64 -4.17 -4.37 -9.97
CA TYR A 64 -2.85 -3.74 -10.12
C TYR A 64 -1.89 -4.62 -10.94
N LEU A 65 -1.82 -5.92 -10.66
CA LEU A 65 -1.00 -6.84 -11.46
C LEU A 65 -1.46 -6.92 -12.92
N MET A 66 -2.77 -6.87 -13.17
CA MET A 66 -3.27 -6.82 -14.55
C MET A 66 -2.81 -5.55 -15.26
N GLU A 67 -2.94 -4.39 -14.62
CA GLU A 67 -2.52 -3.10 -15.18
C GLU A 67 -1.01 -3.06 -15.46
N GLN A 68 -0.20 -3.47 -14.49
CA GLN A 68 1.27 -3.46 -14.63
C GLN A 68 1.79 -4.40 -15.73
N HIS A 69 1.05 -5.46 -16.02
CA HIS A 69 1.42 -6.45 -17.03
C HIS A 69 0.61 -6.34 -18.34
N GLY A 70 -0.25 -5.33 -18.47
CA GLY A 70 -1.11 -5.15 -19.65
C GLY A 70 -2.09 -6.31 -19.91
N LEU A 71 -2.53 -7.00 -18.85
CA LEU A 71 -3.38 -8.19 -18.94
C LEU A 71 -4.87 -7.85 -18.88
N SER A 72 -5.66 -8.59 -19.64
CA SER A 72 -7.11 -8.59 -19.60
C SER A 72 -7.65 -9.63 -18.60
N ARG A 73 -8.95 -9.57 -18.28
CA ARG A 73 -9.59 -10.57 -17.41
C ARG A 73 -9.52 -11.99 -18.00
N SER A 74 -9.56 -12.13 -19.33
CA SER A 74 -9.43 -13.42 -20.01
C SER A 74 -8.05 -14.05 -19.80
N ASP A 75 -7.00 -13.24 -19.64
CA ASP A 75 -5.64 -13.74 -19.41
C ASP A 75 -5.46 -14.36 -18.01
N LEU A 76 -6.39 -14.09 -17.08
CA LEU A 76 -6.40 -14.72 -15.75
C LEU A 76 -7.10 -16.08 -15.72
N VAL A 77 -7.82 -16.47 -16.78
CA VAL A 77 -8.53 -17.76 -16.87
C VAL A 77 -7.58 -18.95 -16.66
N PRO A 78 -6.38 -19.03 -17.27
CA PRO A 78 -5.45 -20.15 -17.00
C PRO A 78 -4.99 -20.25 -15.53
N LEU A 79 -4.97 -19.12 -14.82
CA LEU A 79 -4.50 -19.00 -13.44
C LEU A 79 -5.62 -19.31 -12.44
N LEU A 80 -6.83 -18.81 -12.71
CA LEU A 80 -7.96 -18.87 -11.78
C LEU A 80 -9.01 -19.93 -12.17
N GLY A 81 -9.07 -20.35 -13.43
CA GLY A 81 -10.06 -21.29 -13.96
C GLY A 81 -11.08 -20.60 -14.86
N THR A 82 -12.37 -20.68 -14.57
CA THR A 82 -13.39 -20.18 -15.50
C THR A 82 -13.53 -18.64 -15.48
N PRO A 83 -14.05 -18.01 -16.55
CA PRO A 83 -14.31 -16.56 -16.57
C PRO A 83 -15.23 -16.09 -15.43
N SER A 84 -16.24 -16.88 -15.08
CA SER A 84 -17.10 -16.61 -13.92
C SER A 84 -16.28 -16.52 -12.63
N ARG A 85 -15.35 -17.47 -12.44
CA ARG A 85 -14.49 -17.47 -11.26
C ARG A 85 -13.51 -16.30 -11.22
N VAL A 86 -12.95 -15.91 -12.36
CA VAL A 86 -12.13 -14.69 -12.47
C VAL A 86 -12.95 -13.49 -11.99
N SER A 87 -14.18 -13.34 -12.46
CA SER A 87 -15.08 -12.26 -12.04
C SER A 87 -15.38 -12.33 -10.53
N GLU A 88 -15.70 -13.50 -9.98
CA GLU A 88 -15.97 -13.65 -8.55
C GLU A 88 -14.77 -13.23 -7.69
N VAL A 89 -13.55 -13.63 -8.08
CA VAL A 89 -12.31 -13.29 -7.37
C VAL A 89 -12.00 -11.79 -7.49
N LEU A 90 -12.09 -11.22 -8.69
CA LEU A 90 -11.86 -9.77 -8.90
C LEU A 90 -12.91 -8.89 -8.22
N ASN A 91 -14.10 -9.43 -7.91
CA ASN A 91 -15.12 -8.73 -7.13
C ASN A 91 -15.08 -9.08 -5.63
N GLY A 92 -14.09 -9.86 -5.18
CA GLY A 92 -13.93 -10.25 -3.77
C GLY A 92 -15.01 -11.20 -3.24
N LYS A 93 -15.82 -11.80 -4.11
CA LYS A 93 -16.88 -12.74 -3.74
C LYS A 93 -16.34 -14.13 -3.43
N ARG A 94 -15.12 -14.44 -3.88
CA ARG A 94 -14.46 -15.74 -3.71
C ARG A 94 -12.99 -15.59 -3.34
N GLU A 95 -12.55 -16.39 -2.39
CA GLU A 95 -11.14 -16.52 -2.00
C GLU A 95 -10.37 -17.44 -2.98
N LEU A 96 -9.06 -17.27 -3.07
CA LEU A 96 -8.20 -18.15 -3.88
C LEU A 96 -8.07 -19.54 -3.25
N SER A 97 -8.08 -20.59 -4.07
CA SER A 97 -7.58 -21.90 -3.63
C SER A 97 -6.05 -21.88 -3.57
N MET A 98 -5.46 -22.81 -2.80
CA MET A 98 -3.99 -22.95 -2.75
C MET A 98 -3.36 -23.23 -4.13
N SER A 99 -4.07 -23.95 -5.00
CA SER A 99 -3.62 -24.17 -6.38
C SER A 99 -3.58 -22.86 -7.20
N MET A 100 -4.55 -21.95 -7.02
CA MET A 100 -4.53 -20.64 -7.65
C MET A 100 -3.42 -19.75 -7.09
N VAL A 101 -3.25 -19.75 -5.76
CA VAL A 101 -2.15 -19.01 -5.10
C VAL A 101 -0.79 -19.42 -5.67
N ARG A 102 -0.56 -20.73 -5.83
CA ARG A 102 0.69 -21.24 -6.40
C ARG A 102 0.91 -20.76 -7.83
N LYS A 103 -0.10 -20.86 -8.69
CA LYS A 103 -0.04 -20.38 -10.09
C LYS A 103 0.22 -18.88 -10.18
N LEU A 104 -0.46 -18.08 -9.35
CA LEU A 104 -0.27 -16.63 -9.32
C LEU A 104 1.13 -16.25 -8.82
N ARG A 105 1.62 -16.91 -7.77
CA ARG A 105 2.99 -16.74 -7.28
C ARG A 105 4.00 -17.07 -8.37
N GLU A 106 3.85 -18.19 -9.06
CA GLU A 106 4.77 -18.61 -10.13
C GLU A 106 4.73 -17.62 -11.31
N ARG A 107 3.55 -17.11 -11.68
CA ARG A 107 3.38 -16.15 -12.78
C ARG A 107 3.94 -14.77 -12.48
N PHE A 108 3.64 -14.23 -11.28
CA PHE A 108 3.93 -12.84 -10.93
C PHE A 108 5.15 -12.68 -10.02
N GLN A 109 5.76 -13.78 -9.56
CA GLN A 109 6.94 -13.78 -8.68
C GLN A 109 6.73 -12.96 -7.39
N ILE A 110 5.54 -13.04 -6.81
CA ILE A 110 5.16 -12.33 -5.57
C ILE A 110 5.08 -13.28 -4.37
N SER A 111 5.21 -12.73 -3.16
CA SER A 111 5.01 -13.50 -1.92
C SER A 111 3.57 -14.03 -1.81
N SER A 112 3.43 -15.27 -1.37
CA SER A 112 2.13 -15.88 -1.09
C SER A 112 1.34 -15.11 -0.03
N ASP A 113 2.02 -14.43 0.89
CA ASP A 113 1.38 -13.64 1.97
C ASP A 113 0.53 -12.49 1.44
N LEU A 114 0.80 -12.01 0.22
CA LEU A 114 0.00 -10.98 -0.45
C LEU A 114 -1.28 -11.56 -1.07
N LEU A 115 -1.28 -12.85 -1.42
CA LEU A 115 -2.39 -13.55 -2.07
C LEU A 115 -3.33 -14.23 -1.07
N ILE A 116 -2.80 -14.59 0.09
CA ILE A 116 -3.56 -15.21 1.17
C ILE A 116 -4.14 -14.08 2.01
N SER A 117 -5.43 -13.83 1.84
CA SER A 117 -6.15 -12.93 2.75
C SER A 117 -6.08 -13.52 4.15
N SER A 118 -5.32 -12.91 5.06
CA SER A 118 -5.47 -13.25 6.47
C SER A 118 -6.87 -12.82 6.86
N LYS A 119 -7.75 -13.79 7.10
CA LYS A 119 -8.93 -13.52 7.91
C LYS A 119 -8.40 -13.06 9.24
N ARG A 120 -8.30 -11.74 9.45
CA ARG A 120 -8.40 -11.22 10.80
C ARG A 120 -9.81 -11.60 11.23
N SER A 121 -9.85 -12.58 12.12
CA SER A 121 -11.00 -13.08 12.84
C SER A 121 -12.11 -12.03 12.96
N ARG A 122 -13.27 -12.32 12.41
CA ARG A 122 -14.53 -11.79 12.97
C ARG A 122 -14.55 -12.23 14.43
N GLY A 123 -14.55 -11.29 15.36
CA GLY A 123 -14.77 -11.54 16.79
C GLY A 123 -13.56 -11.28 17.69
N LEU A 124 -13.32 -10.01 18.01
CA LEU A 124 -12.95 -9.62 19.38
C LEU A 124 -13.55 -8.24 19.64
N ALA A 125 -14.86 -8.22 19.86
CA ALA A 125 -15.51 -7.21 20.66
C ALA A 125 -16.19 -8.00 21.79
N ALA A 126 -15.45 -8.13 22.89
CA ALA A 126 -16.01 -8.36 24.21
C ALA A 126 -16.32 -6.99 24.81
#